data_AF-A0A9P7UU88-F1
#
_entry.id   AF-A0A9P7UU88-F1
#
_cell.length_a   1.000
_cell.length_b   1.000
_cell.length_c   1.000
_cell.angle_alpha   90.00
_cell.angle_beta   90.00
_cell.angle_gamma   90.00
#
_symmetry.space_group_name_H-M   'P 1'
#
loop_
_entity.id
_entity.type
_entity.pdbx_description
1 polymer ?
#
loop_
_entity_poly.entity_id
_entity_poly.type
_entity_poly.pdbx_seq_one_letter_code
_entity_poly.pdbx_strand_id
1 'polypeptide(L)'
;MAKDAYAATNRKDEYPQMTLWLERKEKVVHHDRYIQRRLTSKNIPSTFELNTMRHPPVLVPHRKLLMSKHPSVNRVLFGTLIDDYGAKDFEYCLGEYIAKAQAPEQVFTTTTLRIATRSVLTFVPFHAVAVYHCIKFTEHNPYSITKGPESIVDAIQAEPGRKDKYGRPIPGRFDTALINVDGGVTSGVKG
;
A
#
# COMPACT_ATOMS: atom_id res chain seq x y z
N MET A 1 -1.07 7.68 17.08
CA MET A 1 0.37 7.87 16.80
C MET A 1 0.73 9.35 16.84
N ALA A 2 0.43 10.15 15.80
CA ALA A 2 0.80 11.58 15.77
C ALA A 2 0.11 12.43 16.85
N LYS A 3 -1.20 12.21 17.10
CA LYS A 3 -1.95 12.90 18.17
C LYS A 3 -1.42 12.57 19.57
N ASP A 4 -1.01 11.32 19.79
CA ASP A 4 -0.45 10.88 21.09
C ASP A 4 0.96 11.45 21.30
N ALA A 5 1.76 11.51 20.24
CA ALA A 5 3.07 12.15 20.26
C ALA A 5 2.95 13.64 20.60
N TYR A 6 2.01 14.33 19.95
CA TYR A 6 1.71 15.73 20.21
C TYR A 6 1.26 15.95 21.66
N ALA A 7 0.33 15.13 22.16
CA ALA A 7 -0.18 15.20 23.52
C ALA A 7 0.89 14.93 24.59
N ALA A 8 1.96 14.21 24.24
CA ALA A 8 3.09 13.93 25.13
C ALA A 8 4.17 15.03 25.14
N THR A 9 4.01 16.09 24.34
CA THR A 9 4.92 17.24 24.34
C THR A 9 4.55 18.26 25.42
N ASN A 10 5.51 19.09 25.81
CA ASN A 10 5.25 20.24 26.68
C ASN A 10 4.80 21.50 25.92
N ARG A 11 4.41 21.36 24.62
CA ARG A 11 3.98 22.44 23.71
C ARG A 11 5.01 23.53 23.42
N LYS A 12 6.29 23.29 23.74
CA LYS A 12 7.44 24.09 23.31
C LYS A 12 8.32 23.21 22.43
N ASP A 13 8.84 23.71 21.31
CA ASP A 13 9.70 22.92 20.41
C ASP A 13 9.08 21.54 20.08
N GLU A 14 7.82 21.56 19.64
CA GLU A 14 6.97 20.36 19.53
C GLU A 14 7.52 19.31 18.57
N TYR A 15 8.08 19.75 17.43
CA TYR A 15 8.59 18.84 16.41
C TYR A 15 9.73 17.93 16.92
N PRO A 16 10.83 18.44 17.51
CA PRO A 16 11.85 17.59 18.12
C PRO A 16 11.31 16.63 19.18
N GLN A 17 10.36 17.09 20.01
CA GLN A 17 9.78 16.27 21.07
C GLN A 17 8.90 15.15 20.52
N MET A 18 8.10 15.44 19.49
CA MET A 18 7.30 14.43 18.80
C MET A 18 8.19 13.37 18.14
N THR A 19 9.27 13.78 17.47
CA THR A 19 10.24 12.85 16.86
C THR A 19 10.88 11.96 17.91
N LEU A 20 11.41 12.54 19.00
CA LEU A 20 12.04 11.79 20.08
C LEU A 20 11.05 10.84 20.76
N TRP A 21 9.81 11.26 20.94
CA TRP A 21 8.76 10.41 21.50
C TRP A 21 8.45 9.22 20.59
N LEU A 22 8.36 9.44 19.28
CA LEU A 22 8.14 8.38 18.28
C LEU A 22 9.30 7.37 18.29
N GLU A 23 10.55 7.84 18.26
CA GLU A 23 11.75 6.98 18.34
C GLU A 23 11.76 6.13 19.61
N ARG A 24 11.45 6.73 20.76
CA ARG A 24 11.39 6.01 22.04
C ARG A 24 10.28 4.97 22.04
N LYS A 25 9.11 5.32 21.52
CA LYS A 25 7.98 4.39 21.41
C LYS A 25 8.30 3.22 20.49
N GLU A 26 8.97 3.47 19.37
CA GLU A 26 9.44 2.43 18.45
C GLU A 26 10.44 1.50 19.16
N LYS A 27 11.43 2.04 19.88
CA LYS A 27 12.37 1.26 20.71
C LYS A 27 11.65 0.38 21.74
N VAL A 28 10.65 0.92 22.44
CA VAL A 28 9.86 0.16 23.42
C VAL A 28 9.09 -0.98 22.75
N VAL A 29 8.45 -0.74 21.60
CA VAL A 29 7.74 -1.78 20.84
C VAL A 29 8.69 -2.87 20.35
N HIS A 30 9.88 -2.50 19.86
CA HIS A 30 10.91 -3.49 19.50
C HIS A 30 11.40 -4.30 20.70
N HIS A 31 11.58 -3.65 21.85
CA HIS A 31 12.02 -4.32 23.07
C HIS A 31 10.95 -5.28 23.63
N ASP A 32 9.68 -4.88 23.61
CA ASP A 32 8.56 -5.74 23.99
C ASP A 32 8.52 -7.01 23.12
N ARG A 33 8.64 -6.86 21.79
CA ARG A 33 8.77 -8.00 20.86
C ARG A 33 9.97 -8.90 21.19
N TYR A 34 11.11 -8.32 21.57
CA TYR A 34 12.28 -9.09 21.99
C TYR A 34 12.03 -9.88 23.28
N ILE A 35 11.38 -9.29 24.28
CA ILE A 35 11.02 -9.98 25.53
C ILE A 35 10.08 -11.14 25.23
N GLN A 36 9.00 -10.91 24.47
CA GLN A 36 8.05 -11.95 24.08
C GLN A 36 8.77 -13.14 23.42
N ARG A 37 9.69 -12.85 22.50
CA ARG A 37 10.55 -13.88 21.88
C ARG A 37 11.33 -14.68 22.93
N ARG A 38 12.04 -14.02 23.85
CA ARG A 38 12.83 -14.71 24.88
C ARG A 38 11.98 -15.60 25.79
N LEU A 39 10.75 -15.20 26.08
CA LEU A 39 9.82 -15.99 26.88
C LEU A 39 9.27 -17.19 26.10
N THR A 40 8.86 -17.00 24.84
CA THR A 40 8.33 -18.09 24.00
C THR A 40 9.40 -19.13 23.63
N SER A 41 10.66 -18.72 23.40
CA SER A 41 11.77 -19.64 23.10
C SER A 41 12.08 -20.63 24.22
N LYS A 42 11.81 -20.28 25.49
CA LYS A 42 12.08 -21.17 26.63
C LYS A 42 11.08 -22.33 26.75
N ASN A 43 9.94 -22.25 26.06
CA ASN A 43 8.82 -23.16 26.21
C ASN A 43 8.62 -24.12 25.01
N ILE A 44 9.55 -24.13 24.03
CA ILE A 44 9.43 -24.96 22.83
C ILE A 44 10.48 -26.08 22.88
N PRO A 45 10.09 -27.37 22.77
CA PRO A 45 11.03 -28.48 22.68
C PRO A 45 11.96 -28.32 21.47
N SER A 46 13.23 -28.67 21.65
CA SER A 46 14.35 -28.52 20.71
C SER A 46 14.22 -29.28 19.37
N THR A 47 13.06 -29.86 19.06
CA THR A 47 12.82 -30.68 17.86
C THR A 47 12.21 -29.92 16.69
N PHE A 48 11.69 -28.70 16.91
CA PHE A 48 11.33 -27.79 15.82
C PHE A 48 12.49 -26.83 15.58
N GLU A 49 13.51 -27.29 14.84
CA GLU A 49 14.40 -26.41 14.09
C GLU A 49 13.58 -25.71 13.00
N LEU A 50 12.71 -24.80 13.42
CA LEU A 50 11.83 -24.07 12.54
C LEU A 50 12.64 -22.96 11.88
N ASN A 51 13.47 -23.35 10.91
CA ASN A 51 13.95 -22.56 9.78
C ASN A 51 14.01 -21.05 10.07
N THR A 52 14.67 -20.68 11.17
CA THR A 52 14.93 -19.29 11.51
C THR A 52 16.04 -18.89 10.56
N MET A 53 15.67 -18.58 9.33
CA MET A 53 16.53 -17.86 8.42
C MET A 53 16.99 -16.64 9.21
N ARG A 54 18.25 -16.70 9.62
CA ARG A 54 19.01 -15.61 10.24
C ARG A 54 19.18 -14.56 9.17
N HIS A 55 18.09 -13.97 8.71
CA HIS A 55 18.16 -12.81 7.87
C HIS A 55 18.84 -11.73 8.71
N PRO A 56 19.91 -11.10 8.20
CA PRO A 56 20.46 -9.92 8.84
C PRO A 56 19.30 -8.95 9.09
N PRO A 57 19.31 -8.17 10.19
CA PRO A 57 18.26 -7.21 10.47
C PRO A 57 18.10 -6.28 9.26
N VAL A 58 17.02 -6.48 8.50
CA VAL A 58 16.65 -5.59 7.41
C VAL A 58 15.85 -4.47 8.05
N LEU A 59 16.28 -3.22 7.84
CA LEU A 59 15.61 -2.03 8.37
C LEU A 59 14.14 -1.93 7.91
N VAL A 60 13.80 -2.57 6.78
CA VAL A 60 12.43 -2.66 6.25
C VAL A 60 12.11 -4.13 5.94
N PRO A 61 11.35 -4.81 6.80
CA PRO A 61 10.93 -6.19 6.55
C PRO A 61 10.07 -6.27 5.29
N HIS A 62 10.11 -7.42 4.60
CA HIS A 62 9.27 -7.64 3.42
C HIS A 62 7.78 -7.53 3.81
N ARG A 63 7.13 -6.50 3.27
CA ARG A 63 5.68 -6.30 3.43
C ARG A 63 4.94 -7.09 2.37
N LYS A 64 3.83 -7.71 2.77
CA LYS A 64 2.88 -8.34 1.85
C LYS A 64 1.75 -7.38 1.57
N LEU A 65 1.32 -7.34 0.31
CA LEU A 65 0.17 -6.56 -0.10
C LEU A 65 -1.11 -7.37 0.21
N LEU A 66 -2.07 -6.71 0.86
CA LEU A 66 -3.36 -7.27 1.22
C LEU A 66 -4.47 -6.37 0.66
N MET A 67 -5.35 -6.95 -0.16
CA MET A 67 -6.54 -6.29 -0.69
C MET A 67 -7.81 -7.02 -0.27
N SER A 68 -8.94 -6.31 -0.28
CA SER A 68 -10.24 -6.94 -0.10
C SER A 68 -10.54 -7.88 -1.26
N LYS A 69 -11.20 -9.01 -0.97
CA LYS A 69 -11.66 -9.95 -2.01
C LYS A 69 -12.74 -9.35 -2.91
N HIS A 70 -13.57 -8.48 -2.34
CA HIS A 70 -14.65 -7.79 -3.03
C HIS A 70 -14.29 -6.31 -3.20
N PRO A 71 -14.67 -5.70 -4.33
CA PRO A 71 -14.41 -4.29 -4.54
C PRO A 71 -15.21 -3.45 -3.57
N SER A 72 -14.71 -2.24 -3.29
CA SER A 72 -15.43 -1.25 -2.52
C SER A 72 -16.69 -0.78 -3.24
N VAL A 73 -16.61 -0.68 -4.58
CA VAL A 73 -17.74 -0.38 -5.46
C VAL A 73 -17.67 -1.27 -6.69
N ASN A 74 -18.72 -2.05 -6.95
CA ASN A 74 -18.73 -3.06 -8.04
C ASN A 74 -18.74 -2.46 -9.46
N ARG A 75 -19.36 -1.30 -9.64
CA ARG A 75 -19.63 -0.75 -10.97
C ARG A 75 -19.52 0.77 -10.96
N VAL A 76 -18.33 1.27 -11.24
CA VAL A 76 -18.03 2.70 -11.39
C VAL A 76 -17.87 3.00 -12.87
N LEU A 77 -18.65 3.97 -13.38
CA LEU A 77 -18.60 4.38 -14.80
C LEU A 77 -17.28 5.09 -15.09
N PHE A 78 -16.82 5.04 -16.35
CA PHE A 78 -15.59 5.73 -16.76
C PHE A 78 -15.65 7.24 -16.53
N GLY A 79 -16.79 7.88 -16.84
CA GLY A 79 -16.99 9.30 -16.50
C GLY A 79 -16.84 9.59 -15.01
N THR A 80 -17.41 8.73 -14.15
CA THR A 80 -17.26 8.85 -12.69
C THR A 80 -15.81 8.69 -12.23
N LEU A 81 -15.02 7.82 -12.87
CA LEU A 81 -13.59 7.71 -12.57
C LEU A 81 -12.83 9.00 -12.88
N ILE A 82 -13.19 9.68 -13.97
CA ILE A 82 -12.57 10.93 -14.37
C ILE A 82 -12.96 12.04 -13.39
N ASP A 83 -14.26 12.19 -13.13
CA ASP A 83 -14.83 13.31 -12.39
C ASP A 83 -14.58 13.21 -10.89
N ASP A 84 -14.83 12.04 -10.29
CA ASP A 84 -14.81 11.87 -8.83
C ASP A 84 -13.49 11.31 -8.32
N TYR A 85 -12.83 10.44 -9.10
CA TYR A 85 -11.56 9.80 -8.71
C TYR A 85 -10.33 10.52 -9.27
N GLY A 86 -10.51 11.47 -10.19
CA GLY A 86 -9.41 12.20 -10.83
C GLY A 86 -8.61 11.38 -11.84
N ALA A 87 -9.12 10.23 -12.28
CA ALA A 87 -8.47 9.34 -13.24
C ALA A 87 -8.71 9.82 -14.69
N LYS A 88 -8.16 11.01 -15.02
CA LYS A 88 -8.47 11.76 -16.25
C LYS A 88 -8.26 10.96 -17.55
N ASP A 89 -7.22 10.15 -17.61
CA ASP A 89 -6.84 9.39 -18.81
C ASP A 89 -7.21 7.91 -18.71
N PHE A 90 -8.15 7.54 -17.82
CA PHE A 90 -8.43 6.14 -17.50
C PHE A 90 -8.72 5.28 -18.73
N GLU A 91 -9.61 5.73 -19.63
CA GLU A 91 -9.95 4.99 -20.85
C GLU A 91 -8.72 4.76 -21.72
N TYR A 92 -7.93 5.82 -21.96
CA TYR A 92 -6.72 5.72 -22.76
C TYR A 92 -5.71 4.75 -22.12
N CYS A 93 -5.45 4.88 -20.82
CA CYS A 93 -4.55 4.00 -20.08
C CYS A 93 -5.02 2.53 -20.08
N LEU A 94 -6.32 2.28 -19.99
CA LEU A 94 -6.90 0.94 -20.09
C LEU A 94 -6.65 0.35 -21.48
N GLY A 95 -6.89 1.12 -22.54
CA GLY A 95 -6.61 0.70 -23.91
C GLY A 95 -5.13 0.40 -24.14
N GLU A 96 -4.25 1.25 -23.60
CA GLU A 96 -2.80 1.05 -23.68
C GLU A 96 -2.36 -0.23 -22.96
N TYR A 97 -2.90 -0.46 -21.76
CA TYR A 97 -2.64 -1.66 -20.98
C TYR A 97 -3.07 -2.92 -21.73
N ILE A 98 -4.30 -2.94 -22.27
CA ILE A 98 -4.82 -4.09 -23.02
C ILE A 98 -4.00 -4.31 -24.30
N ALA A 99 -3.66 -3.26 -25.04
CA ALA A 99 -2.84 -3.37 -26.26
C ALA A 99 -1.46 -3.99 -25.97
N LYS A 100 -0.79 -3.56 -24.88
CA LYS A 100 0.47 -4.16 -24.43
C LYS A 100 0.30 -5.60 -23.97
N ALA A 101 -0.78 -5.91 -23.24
CA ALA A 101 -1.06 -7.25 -22.76
C ALA A 101 -1.35 -8.25 -23.88
N GLN A 102 -1.93 -7.80 -25.00
CA GLN A 102 -2.19 -8.63 -26.18
C GLN A 102 -0.93 -8.96 -26.98
N ALA A 103 0.12 -8.13 -26.90
CA ALA A 103 1.38 -8.33 -27.61
C ALA A 103 2.59 -8.04 -26.70
N PRO A 104 2.85 -8.91 -25.69
CA PRO A 104 3.84 -8.63 -24.65
C PRO A 104 5.29 -8.57 -25.16
N GLU A 105 5.60 -9.26 -26.26
CA GLU A 105 6.95 -9.28 -26.86
C GLU A 105 7.16 -8.14 -27.88
N GLN A 106 6.10 -7.40 -28.21
CA GLN A 106 6.19 -6.37 -29.23
C GLN A 106 6.75 -5.07 -28.65
N VAL A 107 7.82 -4.57 -29.26
CA VAL A 107 8.32 -3.23 -28.98
C VAL A 107 7.42 -2.22 -29.68
N PHE A 108 6.70 -1.42 -28.91
CA PHE A 108 5.84 -0.36 -29.44
C PHE A 108 6.61 0.96 -29.58
N THR A 109 6.49 1.60 -30.75
CA THR A 109 6.77 3.03 -30.90
C THR A 109 5.55 3.82 -30.43
N THR A 110 5.72 5.08 -30.00
CA THR A 110 4.62 5.95 -29.56
C THR A 110 3.45 5.98 -30.55
N THR A 111 3.73 6.07 -31.85
CA THR A 111 2.69 6.12 -32.89
C THR A 111 1.94 4.79 -33.00
N THR A 112 2.64 3.66 -33.00
CA THR A 112 1.99 2.34 -33.12
C THR A 112 1.18 1.99 -31.87
N LEU A 113 1.67 2.38 -30.68
CA LEU A 113 0.94 2.22 -29.43
C LEU A 113 -0.37 3.01 -29.43
N ARG A 114 -0.36 4.26 -29.91
CA ARG A 114 -1.56 5.09 -30.00
C ARG A 114 -2.60 4.51 -30.94
N ILE A 115 -2.16 3.97 -32.08
CA ILE A 115 -3.05 3.30 -33.05
C ILE A 115 -3.66 2.04 -32.42
N ALA A 116 -2.84 1.19 -31.79
CA ALA A 116 -3.30 -0.02 -31.13
C ALA A 116 -4.28 0.30 -29.98
N THR A 117 -3.96 1.27 -29.13
CA THR A 117 -4.80 1.74 -28.02
C THR A 117 -6.19 2.16 -28.51
N ARG A 118 -6.26 2.98 -29.56
CA ARG A 118 -7.53 3.41 -30.17
C ARG A 118 -8.33 2.25 -30.77
N SER A 119 -7.64 1.33 -31.44
CA SER A 119 -8.25 0.13 -31.99
C SER A 119 -8.92 -0.68 -30.87
N VAL A 120 -8.18 -0.98 -29.80
CA VAL A 120 -8.71 -1.75 -28.66
C VAL A 120 -9.92 -1.08 -28.03
N LEU A 121 -9.86 0.23 -27.75
CA LEU A 121 -10.96 0.94 -27.10
C LEU A 121 -12.28 0.88 -27.87
N THR A 122 -12.21 0.77 -29.20
CA THR A 122 -13.39 0.62 -30.06
C THR A 122 -14.14 -0.69 -29.79
N PHE A 123 -13.45 -1.71 -29.27
CA PHE A 123 -14.00 -3.04 -29.03
C PHE A 123 -14.27 -3.35 -27.55
N VAL A 124 -14.01 -2.43 -26.62
CA VAL A 124 -14.28 -2.65 -25.19
C VAL A 124 -15.80 -2.62 -24.95
N PRO A 125 -16.44 -3.73 -24.56
CA PRO A 125 -17.90 -3.81 -24.48
C PRO A 125 -18.47 -3.29 -23.15
N PHE A 126 -17.65 -2.67 -22.31
CA PHE A 126 -18.05 -2.17 -20.99
C PHE A 126 -17.54 -0.75 -20.77
N HIS A 127 -18.29 0.01 -19.99
CA HIS A 127 -18.00 1.41 -19.64
C HIS A 127 -17.91 1.61 -18.13
N ALA A 128 -17.75 0.51 -17.38
CA ALA A 128 -17.70 0.51 -15.94
C ALA A 128 -16.79 -0.59 -15.39
N VAL A 129 -16.13 -0.31 -14.27
CA VAL A 129 -15.21 -1.25 -13.60
C VAL A 129 -15.46 -1.31 -12.10
N ALA A 130 -15.02 -2.40 -11.50
CA ALA A 130 -14.96 -2.55 -10.06
C ALA A 130 -13.78 -1.73 -9.49
N VAL A 131 -14.01 -1.00 -8.41
CA VAL A 131 -13.02 -0.12 -7.78
C VAL A 131 -12.75 -0.56 -6.34
N TYR A 132 -11.46 -0.58 -5.98
CA TYR A 132 -10.96 -0.89 -4.65
C TYR A 132 -10.36 0.37 -4.05
N HIS A 133 -10.87 0.82 -2.91
CA HIS A 133 -10.43 2.08 -2.30
C HIS A 133 -9.24 1.93 -1.35
N CYS A 134 -8.81 0.72 -1.03
CA CYS A 134 -7.75 0.51 -0.04
C CYS A 134 -6.85 -0.66 -0.38
N ILE A 135 -5.55 -0.41 -0.32
CA ILE A 135 -4.49 -1.41 -0.30
C ILE A 135 -3.86 -1.38 1.10
N LYS A 136 -3.70 -2.53 1.72
CA LYS A 136 -3.03 -2.66 3.03
C LYS A 136 -1.70 -3.38 2.87
N PHE A 137 -0.74 -3.01 3.69
CA PHE A 137 0.53 -3.71 3.80
C PHE A 137 0.59 -4.42 5.14
N THR A 138 0.75 -5.73 5.08
CA THR A 138 0.96 -6.55 6.26
C THR A 138 2.42 -6.91 6.40
N GLU A 139 2.86 -7.03 7.65
CA GLU A 139 4.18 -7.48 7.98
C GLU A 139 4.07 -8.69 8.92
N HIS A 140 4.82 -9.74 8.60
CA HIS A 140 5.08 -10.80 9.55
C HIS A 140 6.33 -10.42 10.33
N ASN A 141 6.24 -10.37 11.66
CA ASN A 141 7.41 -10.15 12.50
C ASN A 141 8.42 -11.28 12.26
N PRO A 142 9.57 -11.04 11.61
CA PRO A 142 10.53 -12.09 11.26
C PRO A 142 11.18 -12.72 12.50
N TYR A 143 11.03 -12.08 13.66
CA TYR A 143 11.55 -12.55 14.94
C TYR A 143 10.51 -13.25 15.81
N SER A 144 9.26 -13.38 15.34
CA SER A 144 8.24 -14.17 16.02
C SER A 144 8.55 -15.65 15.88
N ILE A 145 8.58 -16.37 17.00
CA ILE A 145 8.89 -17.81 17.03
C ILE A 145 7.66 -18.63 16.61
N THR A 146 6.48 -18.10 16.84
CA THR A 146 5.22 -18.63 16.32
C THR A 146 4.78 -17.79 15.12
N LYS A 147 4.09 -18.42 14.18
CA LYS A 147 3.41 -17.73 13.07
C LYS A 147 2.22 -16.95 13.64
N GLY A 148 2.50 -15.79 14.22
CA GLY A 148 1.52 -14.89 14.80
C GLY A 148 0.63 -14.25 13.73
N PRO A 149 -0.43 -13.53 14.13
CA PRO A 149 -1.26 -12.80 13.18
C PRO A 149 -0.41 -11.75 12.45
N GLU A 150 -0.56 -11.67 11.13
CA GLU A 150 0.08 -10.60 10.35
C GLU A 150 -0.51 -9.25 10.79
N SER A 151 0.35 -8.29 11.12
CA SER A 151 -0.08 -6.95 11.51
C SER A 151 -0.12 -6.03 10.31
N ILE A 152 -1.19 -5.26 10.16
CA ILE A 152 -1.26 -4.18 9.17
C ILE A 152 -0.32 -3.06 9.65
N VAL A 153 0.72 -2.78 8.89
CA VAL A 153 1.73 -1.76 9.21
C VAL A 153 1.49 -0.46 8.44
N ASP A 154 0.86 -0.55 7.27
CA ASP A 154 0.63 0.60 6.40
C ASP A 154 -0.59 0.36 5.51
N ALA A 155 -1.16 1.42 4.94
CA ALA A 155 -2.25 1.34 3.99
C ALA A 155 -2.30 2.58 3.09
N ILE A 156 -2.62 2.37 1.81
CA ILE A 156 -2.90 3.42 0.83
C ILE A 156 -4.43 3.46 0.63
N GLN A 157 -5.00 4.67 0.67
CA GLN A 157 -6.41 4.92 0.39
C GLN A 157 -6.62 5.81 -0.84
N ALA A 158 -7.63 5.49 -1.63
CA ALA A 158 -8.08 6.28 -2.77
C ALA A 158 -9.61 6.20 -2.83
N GLU A 159 -10.29 7.04 -2.05
CA GLU A 159 -11.75 7.13 -1.92
C GLU A 159 -12.22 8.53 -2.33
N PRO A 160 -13.17 8.67 -3.26
CA PRO A 160 -13.72 9.96 -3.65
C PRO A 160 -14.57 10.57 -2.54
N GLY A 161 -14.86 11.87 -2.65
CA GLY A 161 -15.80 12.52 -1.74
C GLY A 161 -17.19 11.90 -1.85
N ARG A 162 -17.88 11.77 -0.72
CA ARG A 162 -19.25 11.22 -0.68
C ARG A 162 -20.11 11.94 0.34
N LYS A 163 -21.39 11.58 0.41
CA LYS A 163 -22.29 12.04 1.47
C LYS A 163 -22.50 10.95 2.50
N ASP A 164 -22.59 11.33 3.78
CA ASP A 164 -22.99 10.42 4.84
C ASP A 164 -24.50 10.11 4.76
N LYS A 165 -24.99 9.23 5.65
CA LYS A 165 -26.42 8.89 5.74
C LYS A 165 -27.34 10.08 6.09
N TYR A 166 -26.78 11.20 6.53
CA TYR A 166 -27.49 12.43 6.87
C TYR A 166 -27.28 13.52 5.80
N GLY A 167 -26.68 13.19 4.66
CA GLY A 167 -26.44 14.11 3.55
C GLY A 167 -25.25 15.06 3.73
N ARG A 168 -24.47 14.91 4.81
CA ARG A 168 -23.29 15.75 5.09
C ARG A 168 -22.13 15.33 4.17
N PRO A 169 -21.39 16.28 3.59
CA PRO A 169 -20.25 15.96 2.75
C PRO A 169 -19.11 15.36 3.57
N ILE A 170 -18.60 14.22 3.13
CA ILE A 170 -17.37 13.58 3.58
C ILE A 170 -16.33 13.86 2.48
N PRO A 171 -15.22 14.55 2.80
CA PRO A 171 -14.18 14.83 1.82
C PRO A 171 -13.53 13.52 1.34
N GLY A 172 -13.12 13.50 0.07
CA GLY A 172 -12.37 12.38 -0.48
C GLY A 172 -10.99 12.26 0.17
N ARG A 173 -10.42 11.06 0.13
CA ARG A 173 -9.07 10.78 0.61
C ARG A 173 -8.28 10.06 -0.48
N PHE A 174 -7.21 10.70 -0.91
CA PHE A 174 -6.27 10.16 -1.90
C PHE A 174 -4.86 10.25 -1.33
N ASP A 175 -4.30 9.10 -0.98
CA ASP A 175 -2.94 8.96 -0.50
C ASP A 175 -1.98 8.85 -1.70
N THR A 176 -0.77 9.42 -1.57
CA THR A 176 0.24 9.37 -2.63
C THR A 176 1.14 8.14 -2.45
N ALA A 177 1.39 7.40 -3.53
CA ALA A 177 2.31 6.27 -3.55
C ALA A 177 3.37 6.43 -4.65
N LEU A 178 4.59 6.00 -4.37
CA LEU A 178 5.66 5.90 -5.37
C LEU A 178 5.73 4.46 -5.87
N ILE A 179 5.60 4.28 -7.18
CA ILE A 179 5.56 2.96 -7.83
C ILE A 179 6.77 2.85 -8.76
N ASN A 180 7.53 1.76 -8.63
CA ASN A 180 8.62 1.43 -9.54
C ASN A 180 8.06 0.53 -10.66
N VAL A 181 7.98 1.06 -11.89
CA VAL A 181 7.31 0.40 -13.02
C VAL A 181 8.29 -0.38 -13.91
N ASP A 182 9.60 -0.08 -13.85
CA ASP A 182 10.60 -0.57 -14.82
C ASP A 182 11.83 -1.23 -14.18
N GLY A 183 11.69 -1.81 -12.98
CA GLY A 183 12.81 -2.48 -12.30
C GLY A 183 13.98 -1.54 -12.00
N GLY A 184 13.71 -0.24 -11.83
CA GLY A 184 14.72 0.76 -11.48
C GLY A 184 15.44 0.32 -10.21
N VAL A 185 16.78 0.29 -10.27
CA VAL A 185 17.62 0.04 -9.09
C VAL A 185 17.24 1.07 -8.02
N THR A 186 17.29 0.67 -6.75
CA THR A 186 17.08 1.54 -5.59
C THR A 186 18.13 2.66 -5.56
N SER A 187 17.98 3.68 -6.40
CA SER A 187 18.77 4.90 -6.34
C SER A 187 18.08 5.79 -5.32
N GLY A 188 18.55 5.72 -4.07
CA GLY A 188 18.10 6.60 -3.01
C GLY A 188 18.19 8.06 -3.45
N VAL A 189 17.20 8.86 -3.08
CA VAL A 189 17.27 10.32 -3.25
C VAL A 189 18.38 10.80 -2.33
N LYS A 190 19.43 11.38 -2.92
CA LYS A 190 20.52 12.00 -2.17
C LYS A 190 19.96 13.27 -1.53
N GLY A 191 19.60 13.18 -0.25
CA GLY A 191 19.33 14.33 0.60
C GLY A 191 20.60 15.09 0.92
#